data_AF-A0A852I7P2-F1
#
_entry.id   AF-A0A852I7P2-F1
#
_cell.length_a   1.000
_cell.length_b   1.000
_cell.length_c   1.000
_cell.angle_alpha   90.00
_cell.angle_beta   90.00
_cell.angle_gamma   90.00
#
_symmetry.space_group_name_H-M   'P 1'
#
loop_
_entity.id
_entity.type
_entity.pdbx_description
1 polymer ?
#
loop_
_entity_poly.entity_id
_entity_poly.type
_entity_poly.pdbx_seq_one_letter_code
_entity_poly.pdbx_strand_id
1 'polypeptide(L)'
;QVLSDVFNAPVYTIDTANSACLGSAYRAIHGLVAEMDVSLADVVKSAPAPRLAVTPTAGAEEVSKLGNTSFLVTACLLQSVVDC
;
A
#
# COMPACT_ATOMS: atom_id res chain seq x y z
N GLN A 1 -11.45 10.70 -5.48
CA GLN A 1 -11.07 11.95 -6.18
C GLN A 1 -10.12 12.78 -5.34
N VAL A 2 -10.62 13.49 -4.31
CA VAL A 2 -9.84 14.48 -3.53
C VAL A 2 -8.49 13.97 -3.02
N LEU A 3 -8.42 12.77 -2.46
CA LEU A 3 -7.14 12.19 -2.00
C LEU A 3 -6.09 12.07 -3.12
N SER A 4 -6.52 11.65 -4.31
CA SER A 4 -5.62 11.48 -5.46
C SER A 4 -5.11 12.81 -5.99
N ASP A 5 -5.99 13.82 -6.01
CA ASP A 5 -5.63 15.18 -6.43
C ASP A 5 -4.72 15.87 -5.40
N VAL A 6 -5.00 15.77 -4.10
CA VAL A 6 -4.17 16.38 -3.03
C VAL A 6 -2.75 15.82 -3.04
N PHE A 7 -2.59 14.51 -3.16
CA PHE A 7 -1.28 13.86 -3.14
C PHE A 7 -0.63 13.73 -4.54
N ASN A 8 -1.31 14.17 -5.59
CA ASN A 8 -0.91 13.98 -6.99
C ASN A 8 -0.41 12.53 -7.28
N ALA A 9 -1.12 11.54 -6.73
CA ALA A 9 -0.77 10.13 -6.82
C ALA A 9 -2.02 9.25 -7.03
N PRO A 10 -1.91 8.13 -7.76
CA PRO A 10 -3.02 7.20 -7.93
C PRO A 10 -3.41 6.55 -6.60
N VAL A 11 -4.71 6.42 -6.36
CA VAL A 11 -5.26 5.78 -5.15
C VAL A 11 -5.80 4.39 -5.51
N TYR A 12 -5.34 3.40 -4.75
CA TYR A 12 -5.77 2.01 -4.87
C TYR A 12 -6.63 1.61 -3.69
N THR A 13 -7.51 0.64 -3.92
CA THR A 13 -8.40 0.08 -2.91
C THR A 13 -8.28 -1.43 -2.89
N ILE A 14 -8.42 -2.01 -1.71
CA ILE A 14 -8.49 -3.45 -1.49
C ILE A 14 -9.77 -3.66 -0.69
N ASP A 15 -10.67 -4.49 -1.20
CA ASP A 15 -11.90 -4.85 -0.50
C ASP A 15 -11.58 -5.93 0.54
N THR A 16 -11.10 -5.51 1.71
CA THR A 16 -10.77 -6.40 2.81
C THR A 16 -11.27 -5.83 4.14
N ALA A 17 -12.13 -6.60 4.81
CA ALA A 17 -12.57 -6.28 6.17
C ALA A 17 -11.58 -6.78 7.24
N ASN A 18 -10.53 -7.53 6.86
CA ASN A 18 -9.64 -8.25 7.76
C ASN A 18 -8.15 -7.96 7.51
N SER A 19 -7.81 -6.73 7.12
CA SER A 19 -6.45 -6.30 6.79
C SER A 19 -5.42 -6.62 7.88
N ALA A 20 -5.76 -6.44 9.15
CA ALA A 20 -4.88 -6.76 10.29
C ALA A 20 -4.58 -8.26 10.42
N CYS A 21 -5.60 -9.11 10.22
CA CYS A 21 -5.46 -10.56 10.25
C CYS A 21 -4.60 -11.04 9.08
N LEU A 22 -4.85 -10.49 7.88
CA LEU A 22 -4.09 -10.81 6.68
C LEU A 22 -2.62 -10.37 6.80
N GLY A 23 -2.37 -9.18 7.34
CA GLY A 23 -1.03 -8.68 7.66
C GLY A 23 -0.29 -9.59 8.64
N SER A 24 -0.96 -10.01 9.72
CA SER A 24 -0.39 -10.94 10.71
C SER A 24 -0.07 -12.30 10.09
N ALA A 25 -0.94 -12.83 9.24
CA ALA A 25 -0.69 -14.08 8.51
C ALA A 25 0.52 -13.96 7.57
N TYR A 26 0.64 -12.87 6.80
CA TYR A 26 1.80 -12.64 5.94
C TYR A 26 3.09 -12.49 6.73
N ARG A 27 3.09 -11.81 7.88
CA ARG A 27 4.27 -11.73 8.76
C ARG A 27 4.64 -13.10 9.34
N ALA A 28 3.66 -13.92 9.72
CA ALA A 28 3.91 -15.27 10.20
C ALA A 28 4.51 -16.16 9.11
N ILE A 29 3.98 -16.09 7.88
CA ILE A 29 4.54 -16.80 6.72
C ILE A 29 5.95 -16.30 6.42
N HIS A 30 6.18 -14.99 6.44
CA HIS A 30 7.51 -14.41 6.25
C HIS A 30 8.51 -14.90 7.31
N GLY A 31 8.10 -14.97 8.58
CA GLY A 31 8.90 -15.56 9.65
C GLY A 31 9.24 -17.03 9.41
N LEU A 32 8.33 -17.81 8.79
CA LEU A 32 8.57 -19.21 8.44
C LEU A 32 9.60 -19.38 7.32
N VAL A 33 9.65 -18.44 6.37
CA VAL A 33 10.57 -18.49 5.21
C VAL A 33 11.80 -17.58 5.36
N ALA A 34 12.04 -17.04 6.56
CA ALA A 34 13.09 -16.06 6.81
C ALA A 34 14.50 -16.57 6.47
N GLU A 35 14.77 -17.86 6.72
CA GLU A 35 16.05 -18.52 6.40
C GLU A 35 16.30 -18.65 4.88
N MET A 36 15.29 -18.40 4.05
CA MET A 36 15.37 -18.46 2.58
C MET A 36 15.67 -17.09 1.95
N ASP A 37 15.95 -16.05 2.76
CA ASP A 37 16.22 -14.67 2.30
C ASP A 37 15.10 -14.09 1.40
N VAL A 38 13.86 -14.53 1.66
CA VAL A 38 12.67 -14.08 0.92
C VAL A 38 12.14 -12.82 1.58
N SER A 39 12.00 -11.73 0.82
CA SER A 39 11.46 -10.48 1.36
C SER A 39 9.96 -10.58 1.64
N LEU A 40 9.45 -9.78 2.58
CA LEU A 40 8.00 -9.68 2.81
C LEU A 40 7.25 -9.28 1.54
N ALA A 41 7.86 -8.44 0.70
CA ALA A 41 7.31 -8.06 -0.60
C ALA A 41 7.09 -9.28 -1.50
N ASP A 42 8.00 -10.24 -1.49
CA ASP A 42 7.87 -11.49 -2.25
C ASP A 42 6.78 -12.40 -1.68
N VAL A 43 6.64 -12.46 -0.36
CA VAL A 43 5.57 -13.23 0.31
C VAL A 43 4.18 -12.69 -0.08
N VAL A 44 4.01 -11.37 -0.11
CA VAL A 44 2.72 -10.73 -0.43
C VAL A 44 2.42 -10.66 -1.93
N LYS A 45 3.33 -11.05 -2.83
CA LYS A 45 3.05 -11.14 -4.29
C LYS A 45 1.92 -12.10 -4.62
N SER A 46 1.67 -13.07 -3.74
CA SER A 46 0.56 -14.03 -3.87
C SER A 46 -0.81 -13.43 -3.55
N ALA A 47 -0.85 -12.23 -2.96
CA ALA A 47 -2.09 -11.55 -2.60
C ALA A 47 -2.86 -11.08 -3.85
N PRO A 48 -4.20 -10.98 -3.77
CA PRO A 48 -4.99 -10.31 -4.79
C PRO A 48 -4.49 -8.88 -5.05
N ALA A 49 -4.36 -8.52 -6.32
CA ALA A 49 -3.89 -7.20 -6.70
C ALA A 49 -4.89 -6.10 -6.25
N PRO A 50 -4.39 -4.96 -5.74
CA PRO A 50 -5.24 -3.82 -5.43
C PRO A 50 -5.95 -3.27 -6.68
N ARG A 51 -7.18 -2.79 -6.51
CA ARG A 51 -7.95 -2.16 -7.58
C ARG A 51 -7.67 -0.66 -7.62
N LEU A 52 -7.32 -0.13 -8.79
CA LEU A 52 -7.24 1.31 -9.01
C LEU A 52 -8.62 1.95 -8.82
N ALA A 53 -8.73 2.87 -7.86
CA ALA A 53 -9.98 3.57 -7.57
C ALA A 53 -10.05 4.91 -8.31
N VAL A 54 -8.95 5.67 -8.33
CA VAL A 54 -8.90 6.99 -8.98
C VAL A 54 -7.46 7.38 -9.33
N THR A 55 -7.30 8.12 -10.42
CA THR A 55 -6.06 8.80 -10.81
C THR A 55 -6.22 10.31 -10.66
N PRO A 56 -5.13 11.07 -10.45
CA PRO A 56 -5.20 12.51 -10.32
C PRO A 56 -5.77 13.16 -11.59
N THR A 57 -6.50 14.25 -11.39
CA THR A 57 -7.02 15.07 -12.49
C THR A 57 -5.86 15.84 -13.13
N ALA A 58 -5.86 15.97 -14.46
CA ALA A 58 -4.88 16.81 -15.17
C ALA A 58 -4.95 18.25 -14.62
N GLY A 59 -3.84 18.76 -14.07
CA GLY A 59 -3.76 20.07 -13.41
C GLY A 59 -3.72 20.04 -11.87
N ALA A 60 -3.91 18.88 -11.24
CA ALA A 60 -3.72 18.74 -9.77
C ALA A 60 -2.26 18.99 -9.33
N GLU A 61 -1.31 18.90 -10.25
CA GLU A 61 0.12 19.11 -10.02
C GLU A 61 0.46 20.51 -9.44
N GLU A 62 -0.34 21.55 -9.74
CA GLU A 62 -0.10 22.88 -9.19
C GLU A 62 -0.45 23.00 -7.70
N VAL A 63 -1.28 22.10 -7.17
CA VAL A 63 -1.75 22.13 -5.77
C VAL A 63 -0.82 21.36 -4.82
N SER A 64 0.00 20.43 -5.34
CA SER A 64 0.67 19.38 -4.54
C SER A 64 2.20 19.51 -4.40
N LYS A 65 2.78 20.70 -4.58
CA LYS A 65 4.24 20.93 -4.58
C LYS A 65 4.99 20.71 -3.25
N LEU A 66 4.40 20.09 -2.21
CA LEU A 66 5.02 20.01 -0.88
C LEU A 66 5.20 18.61 -0.27
N GLY A 67 4.77 17.51 -0.90
CA GLY A 67 4.81 16.20 -0.26
C GLY A 67 5.61 15.17 -1.04
N ASN A 68 6.84 14.86 -0.62
CA ASN A 68 7.70 13.79 -1.16
C ASN A 68 6.92 12.52 -1.57
N THR A 69 6.70 12.38 -2.88
CA THR A 69 5.71 11.49 -3.52
C THR A 69 6.07 10.00 -3.55
N SER A 70 7.22 9.59 -3.04
CA SER A 70 7.66 8.18 -3.09
C SER A 70 7.29 7.37 -1.84
N PHE A 71 7.04 8.02 -0.70
CA PHE A 71 7.00 7.32 0.59
C PHE A 71 5.59 7.01 1.11
N LEU A 72 4.56 7.77 0.72
CA LEU A 72 3.27 7.75 1.41
C LEU A 72 2.34 6.59 1.00
N VAL A 73 2.37 6.17 -0.27
CA VAL A 73 1.44 5.13 -0.76
C VAL A 73 1.92 3.73 -0.32
N THR A 74 3.23 3.50 -0.29
CA THR A 74 3.82 2.29 0.30
C THR A 74 3.54 2.23 1.81
N ALA A 75 3.56 3.38 2.50
CA ALA A 75 3.29 3.44 3.93
C ALA A 75 1.84 3.13 4.30
N CYS A 76 0.82 3.48 3.50
CA CYS A 76 -0.57 3.19 3.89
C CYS A 76 -0.90 1.68 3.88
N LEU A 77 -0.29 0.94 2.95
CA LEU A 77 -0.35 -0.53 2.90
C LEU A 77 0.54 -1.18 3.98
N LEU A 78 1.70 -0.60 4.31
CA LEU A 78 2.57 -1.11 5.38
C LEU A 78 2.10 -0.76 6.79
N GLN A 79 1.54 0.43 7.04
CA GLN A 79 1.12 0.89 8.37
C GLN A 79 -0.08 0.09 8.87
N SER A 80 -1.01 -0.29 7.99
CA SER A 80 -2.07 -1.24 8.33
C SER A 80 -1.54 -2.64 8.71
N VAL A 81 -0.30 -2.97 8.33
CA VAL A 81 0.41 -4.22 8.68
C VAL A 81 1.36 -4.04 9.88
N VAL A 82 1.73 -2.81 10.26
CA VAL A 82 2.69 -2.50 11.34
C VAL A 82 2.00 -2.07 12.64
N ASP A 83 0.78 -1.52 12.61
CA ASP A 83 0.01 -1.15 13.81
C ASP A 83 -0.70 -2.35 14.50
N CYS A 84 -0.17 -3.57 14.33
CA CYS A 84 -0.59 -4.80 15.03
C CYS A 84 0.61 -5.61 15.49
#